data_AF-A0A482UP88-F1
#
_entry.id   AF-A0A482UP88-F1
#
_cell.length_a   1.000
_cell.length_b   1.000
_cell.length_c   1.000
_cell.angle_alpha   90.00
_cell.angle_beta   90.00
_cell.angle_gamma   90.00
#
_symmetry.space_group_name_H-M   'P 1'
#
loop_
_entity.id
_entity.type
_entity.pdbx_description
1 polymer ?
#
loop_
_entity_poly.entity_id
_entity_poly.type
_entity_poly.pdbx_seq_one_letter_code
_entity_poly.pdbx_strand_id
1 'polypeptide(L)'
;MYSVEGMCVGEKRVAMIPHLFGWEDHQHLDSLQLVSGRGVSIPKDTDLEFEIELQSFVDPPSKNANFFREMDSNFDNFIDPKEMER
;
A
#
# COMPACT_ATOMS: atom_id res chain seq x y z
N MET A 1 6.97 -2.73 0.39
CA MET A 1 6.51 -4.12 0.28
C MET A 1 5.06 -4.09 -0.20
N TYR A 2 4.77 -4.75 -1.31
CA TYR A 2 3.56 -4.52 -2.11
C TYR A 2 2.71 -5.79 -2.26
N SER A 3 2.47 -6.50 -1.15
CA SER A 3 1.86 -7.85 -1.17
C SER A 3 0.44 -7.88 -1.74
N VAL A 4 -0.28 -6.75 -1.69
CA VAL A 4 -1.65 -6.59 -2.19
C VAL A 4 -1.74 -5.74 -3.46
N GLU A 5 -0.62 -5.18 -3.92
CA GLU A 5 -0.61 -4.36 -5.13
C GLU A 5 -0.83 -5.23 -6.37
N GLY A 6 -1.63 -4.71 -7.31
CA GLY A 6 -2.00 -5.43 -8.53
C GLY A 6 -2.80 -6.71 -8.28
N MET A 7 -3.41 -6.89 -7.09
CA MET A 7 -4.37 -7.96 -6.85
C MET A 7 -5.69 -7.65 -7.56
N CYS A 8 -6.26 -8.67 -8.20
CA CYS A 8 -7.62 -8.62 -8.70
C CYS A 8 -8.63 -8.98 -7.59
N VAL A 9 -9.85 -8.46 -7.68
CA VAL A 9 -10.92 -8.85 -6.77
C VAL A 9 -11.20 -10.35 -6.90
N GLY A 10 -11.27 -11.06 -5.78
CA GLY A 10 -11.40 -12.51 -5.67
C GLY A 10 -10.07 -13.27 -5.74
N GLU A 11 -8.95 -12.59 -5.98
CA GLU A 11 -7.64 -13.22 -6.03
C GLU A 11 -7.18 -13.66 -4.64
N LYS A 12 -6.58 -14.86 -4.58
CA LYS A 12 -5.93 -15.42 -3.39
C LYS A 12 -4.42 -15.52 -3.63
N ARG A 13 -3.61 -15.10 -2.67
CA ARG A 13 -2.14 -15.16 -2.73
C ARG A 13 -1.55 -15.58 -1.39
N VAL A 14 -0.41 -16.26 -1.43
CA VAL A 14 0.45 -16.48 -0.26
C VAL A 14 1.59 -15.47 -0.30
N ALA A 15 1.74 -14.67 0.74
CA ALA A 15 2.78 -13.65 0.86
C ALA A 15 3.73 -13.99 2.02
N MET A 16 5.02 -14.07 1.71
CA MET A 16 6.09 -14.20 2.70
C MET A 16 6.62 -12.82 3.06
N ILE A 17 6.56 -12.47 4.33
CA ILE A 17 7.01 -11.19 4.89
C ILE A 17 8.22 -11.43 5.78
N PRO A 18 9.44 -11.09 5.30
CA PRO A 18 10.62 -11.13 6.15
C PRO A 18 10.43 -10.26 7.40
N HIS A 19 11.02 -10.65 8.53
CA HIS A 19 10.94 -9.95 9.81
C HIS A 19 11.19 -8.43 9.71
N LEU A 20 12.10 -8.00 8.84
CA LEU A 20 12.42 -6.58 8.59
C LEU A 20 11.25 -5.76 8.03
N PHE A 21 10.28 -6.41 7.38
CA PHE A 21 9.08 -5.79 6.81
C PHE A 21 7.79 -6.19 7.51
N GLY A 22 7.90 -7.06 8.52
CA GLY A 22 6.80 -7.56 9.31
C GLY A 22 6.51 -6.66 10.51
N TRP A 23 6.37 -7.29 11.67
CA TRP A 23 6.14 -6.59 12.92
C TRP A 23 7.46 -6.20 13.56
N GLU A 24 7.96 -4.99 13.26
CA GLU A 24 9.07 -4.42 14.03
C GLU A 24 8.54 -3.85 15.35
N ASP A 25 9.23 -4.23 16.42
CA ASP A 25 9.18 -3.59 17.73
C ASP A 25 9.59 -2.12 17.55
N HIS A 26 8.61 -1.21 17.39
CA HIS A 26 8.87 0.22 17.49
C HIS A 26 9.42 0.48 18.90
N GLN A 27 10.75 0.52 19.02
CA GLN A 27 11.52 0.78 20.25
C GLN A 27 11.32 2.20 20.81
N HIS A 28 10.08 2.64 20.94
CA HIS A 28 9.71 3.89 21.61
C HIS A 28 8.60 3.70 22.66
N LEU A 29 8.32 2.47 23.10
CA LEU A 29 7.61 2.25 24.35
C LEU A 29 8.40 1.27 25.21
N ASP A 30 9.18 1.91 26.08
CA ASP A 30 9.87 1.40 27.27
C ASP A 30 9.31 0.05 27.76
N SER A 31 10.20 -0.95 27.78
CA SER A 31 10.12 -2.11 28.67
C SER A 31 8.75 -2.76 28.82
N LEU A 32 8.33 -3.58 27.85
CA LEU A 32 7.61 -4.84 28.09
C LEU A 32 7.51 -5.63 26.78
N GLN A 33 8.38 -6.64 26.72
CA GLN A 33 8.26 -7.86 25.94
C GLN A 33 6.78 -8.20 25.68
N LEU A 34 6.38 -8.28 24.39
CA LEU A 34 5.02 -8.54 23.87
C LEU A 34 4.21 -7.28 23.51
N VAL A 35 4.52 -6.65 22.37
CA VAL A 35 3.62 -5.68 21.75
C VAL A 35 2.44 -6.44 21.13
N SER A 36 1.35 -6.53 21.89
CA SER A 36 0.16 -7.30 21.52
C SER A 36 -0.65 -6.56 20.45
N GLY A 37 -0.62 -7.04 19.21
CA GLY A 37 -1.78 -6.91 18.33
C GLY A 37 -2.97 -7.64 18.98
N ARG A 38 -4.22 -7.24 18.70
CA ARG A 38 -5.42 -7.87 19.30
C ARG A 38 -5.34 -9.42 19.17
N GLY A 39 -4.92 -10.09 20.24
CA GLY A 39 -4.96 -11.54 20.40
C GLY A 39 -3.74 -12.37 19.96
N VAL A 40 -2.66 -11.81 19.40
CA VAL A 40 -1.53 -12.63 18.92
C VAL A 40 -0.18 -12.05 19.33
N SER A 41 0.64 -12.87 19.98
CA SER A 41 2.04 -12.60 20.30
C SER A 41 2.92 -13.04 19.13
N ILE A 42 3.51 -12.09 18.43
CA ILE A 42 4.49 -12.37 17.36
C ILE A 42 5.89 -12.32 17.99
N PRO A 43 6.68 -13.41 17.94
CA PRO A 43 8.06 -13.38 18.43
C PRO A 43 8.93 -12.40 17.63
N LYS A 44 9.97 -11.89 18.28
CA LYS A 44 10.95 -11.02 17.61
C LYS A 44 11.66 -11.78 16.48
N ASP A 45 12.08 -11.05 15.45
CA ASP A 45 12.92 -11.56 14.35
C ASP A 45 12.29 -12.76 13.61
N THR A 46 10.97 -12.78 13.50
CA THR A 46 10.20 -13.87 12.86
C THR A 46 9.66 -13.45 11.50
N ASP A 47 9.93 -14.25 10.47
CA ASP A 47 9.31 -14.11 9.16
C ASP A 47 7.85 -14.61 9.21
N LEU A 48 6.95 -13.90 8.53
CA LEU A 48 5.51 -14.16 8.56
C LEU A 48 5.03 -14.67 7.21
N GLU A 49 4.10 -15.63 7.23
CA GLU A 49 3.38 -16.09 6.04
C GLU A 49 1.92 -15.67 6.16
N PHE A 50 1.37 -15.08 5.09
CA PHE A 50 -0.03 -14.67 5.02
C PHE A 50 -0.71 -15.30 3.83
N GLU A 51 -1.85 -15.95 4.07
CA GLU A 51 -2.85 -16.22 3.04
C GLU A 51 -3.78 -14.99 2.92
N ILE A 52 -3.77 -14.35 1.76
CA ILE A 52 -4.46 -13.10 1.50
C ILE A 52 -5.51 -13.34 0.42
N GLU A 53 -6.73 -12.85 0.65
CA GLU A 53 -7.81 -12.81 -0.34
C GLU A 53 -8.31 -11.37 -0.51
N LEU A 54 -8.24 -10.84 -1.72
CA LEU A 54 -8.75 -9.49 -1.99
C LEU A 54 -10.26 -9.53 -2.25
N GLN A 55 -11.06 -9.16 -1.25
CA GLN A 55 -12.53 -9.19 -1.38
C GLN A 55 -13.09 -8.00 -2.18
N SER A 56 -12.56 -6.81 -1.95
CA SER A 56 -12.87 -5.60 -2.71
C SER A 56 -11.83 -4.53 -2.42
N PHE A 57 -11.72 -3.55 -3.30
CA PHE A 57 -11.02 -2.31 -3.03
C PHE A 57 -11.89 -1.15 -3.51
N VAL A 58 -11.79 -0.04 -2.79
CA VAL A 58 -12.38 1.22 -3.22
C VAL A 58 -11.21 2.08 -3.60
N ASP A 59 -11.10 2.44 -4.88
CA ASP A 59 -10.16 3.46 -5.28
C ASP A 59 -10.56 4.75 -4.57
N PRO A 60 -9.71 5.31 -3.70
CA PRO A 60 -10.00 6.61 -3.13
C PRO A 60 -10.17 7.58 -4.31
N PRO A 61 -11.17 8.48 -4.27
CA PRO A 61 -11.30 9.51 -5.31
C PRO A 61 -9.94 10.18 -5.45
N SER A 62 -9.38 10.15 -6.66
CA SER A 62 -7.98 10.50 -6.93
C SER A 62 -7.66 11.82 -6.23
N LYS A 63 -6.92 11.74 -5.13
CA LYS A 63 -6.89 12.87 -4.18
C LYS A 63 -6.21 14.10 -4.76
N ASN A 64 -5.47 13.98 -5.86
CA ASN A 64 -4.81 15.08 -6.57
C ASN A 64 -4.29 14.60 -7.93
N ALA A 65 -5.16 14.45 -8.91
CA ALA A 65 -4.68 14.49 -10.28
C ALA A 65 -5.63 15.41 -11.04
N ASN A 66 -5.37 16.72 -10.94
CA ASN A 66 -5.77 17.59 -12.03
C ASN A 66 -4.89 17.18 -13.22
N PHE A 67 -5.13 16.01 -13.81
CA PHE A 67 -4.46 15.52 -15.02
C PHE A 67 -4.53 16.59 -16.11
N PHE A 68 -5.62 17.36 -16.08
CA PHE A 68 -5.77 18.57 -16.84
C PHE A 68 -4.62 19.56 -16.64
N ARG A 69 -4.26 19.92 -15.41
CA ARG A 69 -3.11 20.81 -15.11
C ARG A 69 -1.76 20.20 -15.43
N GLU A 70 -1.63 18.87 -15.41
CA GLU A 70 -0.38 18.20 -15.79
C GLU A 70 -0.19 18.17 -17.30
N MET A 71 -1.28 18.05 -18.07
CA MET A 71 -1.27 18.02 -19.54
C MET A 71 -1.31 19.41 -20.18
N ASP A 72 -2.05 20.35 -19.60
CA ASP A 72 -2.16 21.75 -20.01
C ASP A 72 -0.82 22.47 -19.74
N SER A 73 0.09 22.33 -20.70
CA SER A 73 1.48 22.79 -20.59
C SER A 73 1.58 24.31 -20.73
N ASN A 74 0.56 24.94 -21.33
CA ASN A 74 0.53 26.37 -21.61
C ASN A 74 -0.45 27.14 -20.68
N PHE A 75 -1.15 26.44 -19.79
CA PHE A 75 -2.13 26.95 -18.81
C PHE A 75 -3.29 27.73 -19.45
N ASP A 76 -3.69 27.38 -20.68
CA ASP A 76 -4.77 28.06 -21.40
C ASP A 76 -6.17 27.53 -21.07
N ASN A 77 -6.25 26.54 -20.17
CA ASN A 77 -7.47 25.83 -19.80
C ASN A 77 -8.11 25.06 -20.96
N PHE A 78 -7.32 24.69 -21.96
CA PHE A 78 -7.61 23.73 -22.99
C PHE A 78 -6.50 22.65 -23.03
N ILE A 79 -6.76 21.50 -23.64
CA ILE A 79 -5.70 20.51 -23.94
C ILE A 79 -5.68 20.38 -25.44
N ASP A 80 -4.65 20.94 -26.06
CA ASP A 80 -4.45 20.79 -27.49
C ASP A 80 -4.06 19.35 -27.83
N PRO A 81 -4.39 18.82 -29.03
CA PRO A 81 -3.97 17.49 -29.46
C PRO A 81 -2.46 17.26 -29.37
N LYS A 82 -1.65 18.32 -29.50
CA LYS A 82 -0.18 18.27 -29.34
C LYS A 82 0.26 18.07 -27.89
N GLU A 83 -0.55 18.46 -26.92
CA GLU A 83 -0.30 18.28 -25.50
C GLU A 83 -0.73 16.89 -25.02
N MET A 84 -1.62 16.21 -25.76
CA MET A 84 -2.01 14.81 -25.50
C MET A 84 -0.97 13.77 -25.94
N GLU A 85 0.01 14.14 -26.75
CA GLU A 85 1.05 13.25 -27.27
C GLU A 85 2.28 13.13 -26.34
N ARG A 86 2.20 13.67 -25.11
CA ARG A 86 3.27 13.66 -24.12
C ARG A 86 3.20 12.48 -23.14
#